data_AF-A0A7C3VRD7-F1
#
_entry.id   AF-A0A7C3VRD7-F1
#
_cell.length_a   1.000
_cell.length_b   1.000
_cell.length_c   1.000
_cell.angle_alpha   90.00
_cell.angle_beta   90.00
_cell.angle_gamma   90.00
#
_symmetry.space_group_name_H-M   'P 1'
#
loop_
_entity.id
_entity.type
_entity.pdbx_description
1 polymer ?
#
loop_
_entity_poly.entity_id
_entity_poly.type
_entity_poly.pdbx_seq_one_letter_code
_entity_poly.pdbx_strand_id
1 'polypeptide(L)' 'MKKTVFLGALTVAGLAASAAMASTLDDVKARGKLNCGVSTGVPGFEAPDANGVWQGFDVALCRSVAAAVLGDSNAVEFVP' A
#
# COMPACT_ATOMS: atom_id res chain seq x y z
N MET A 1 -34.94 8.10 27.79
CA MET A 1 -34.79 8.81 26.50
C MET A 1 -33.37 9.38 26.31
N LYS A 2 -32.75 10.06 27.28
CA LYS A 2 -31.37 10.60 27.11
C LYS A 2 -30.28 9.52 27.00
N LYS A 3 -30.35 8.45 27.79
CA LYS A 3 -29.34 7.36 27.77
C LYS A 3 -29.35 6.53 26.47
N THR A 4 -30.53 6.29 25.90
CA THR A 4 -30.68 5.54 24.64
C THR A 4 -30.14 6.30 23.43
N VAL A 5 -30.22 7.63 23.43
CA VAL A 5 -29.62 8.47 22.38
C VAL A 5 -28.08 8.47 22.48
N PHE A 6 -27.53 8.52 23.71
CA PHE A 6 -26.09 8.45 23.93
C PHE A 6 -25.48 7.11 23.50
N LEU A 7 -26.13 5.98 23.81
CA LEU A 7 -25.64 4.66 23.35
C LEU A 7 -25.75 4.51 21.82
N GLY A 8 -26.80 5.05 21.19
CA GLY A 8 -26.94 5.04 19.73
C GLY A 8 -25.88 5.90 19.01
N ALA A 9 -25.44 7.00 19.61
CA ALA A 9 -24.36 7.82 19.04
C ALA A 9 -22.99 7.12 19.12
N LEU A 10 -22.71 6.37 20.19
CA LEU A 10 -21.47 5.61 20.33
C LEU A 10 -21.36 4.46 19.33
N THR A 11 -22.47 3.77 19.02
CA THR A 11 -22.45 2.66 18.05
C THR A 11 -22.20 3.14 16.63
N VAL A 12 -22.77 4.28 16.23
CA VAL A 12 -22.51 4.89 14.91
C VAL A 12 -21.06 5.38 14.78
N ALA A 13 -20.51 5.98 15.84
CA ALA A 13 -19.11 6.40 15.85
C ALA A 13 -18.13 5.20 15.77
N GLY A 14 -18.47 4.08 16.41
CA GLY A 14 -17.67 2.85 16.34
C GLY A 14 -17.64 2.20 14.95
N LEU A 15 -18.74 2.26 14.19
CA LEU A 15 -18.81 1.73 12.83
C LEU A 15 -18.07 2.59 11.79
N ALA A 16 -17.98 3.90 12.00
CA ALA A 16 -17.25 4.79 11.09
C ALA A 16 -15.73 4.54 11.11
N ALA A 17 -15.19 4.05 12.23
CA ALA A 17 -13.75 3.80 12.39
C ALA A 17 -13.24 2.57 11.63
N SER A 18 -14.11 1.61 11.27
CA SER A 18 -13.71 0.37 10.59
C SER A 18 -13.62 0.47 9.06
N ALA A 19 -14.12 1.56 8.46
CA ALA A 19 -14.13 1.74 7.00
C ALA A 19 -12.77 2.19 6.41
N ALA A 20 -11.83 2.64 7.25
CA ALA A 20 -10.59 3.29 6.79
C ALA A 20 -9.49 2.33 6.29
N MET A 21 -9.65 1.01 6.44
CA MET A 21 -8.63 0.02 6.04
C MET A 21 -8.86 -0.59 4.64
N ALA A 22 -10.07 -0.48 4.09
CA ALA A 22 -10.40 -1.03 2.77
C ALA A 22 -9.84 -0.19 1.61
N SER A 23 -9.68 1.13 1.80
CA SER A 23 -9.37 2.04 0.70
C SER A 23 -8.02 1.77 0.05
N THR A 24 -6.96 1.52 0.82
CA THR A 24 -5.60 1.45 0.25
C THR A 24 -5.43 0.28 -0.72
N LEU A 25 -5.92 -0.91 -0.37
CA LEU A 25 -5.80 -2.08 -1.24
C LEU A 25 -6.64 -1.92 -2.51
N ASP A 26 -7.87 -1.41 -2.36
CA ASP A 26 -8.75 -1.16 -3.49
C ASP A 26 -8.19 -0.07 -4.40
N ASP A 27 -7.59 0.99 -3.86
CA ASP A 27 -6.91 2.04 -4.61
C ASP A 27 -5.70 1.52 -5.39
N VAL A 28 -4.91 0.61 -4.80
CA VAL A 28 -3.78 -0.04 -5.49
C VAL A 28 -4.29 -0.92 -6.63
N LYS A 29 -5.32 -1.73 -6.39
CA LYS A 29 -5.94 -2.58 -7.42
C LYS A 29 -6.56 -1.77 -8.55
N ALA A 30 -7.30 -0.70 -8.22
CA ALA A 30 -7.92 0.19 -9.19
C ALA A 30 -6.88 0.91 -10.06
N ARG A 31 -5.72 1.27 -9.49
CA ARG A 31 -4.59 1.87 -10.22
C ARG A 31 -3.84 0.86 -11.09
N GLY A 32 -3.92 -0.44 -10.76
CA GLY A 32 -3.22 -1.51 -11.45
C GLY A 32 -1.70 -1.52 -11.24
N LYS A 33 -1.18 -0.71 -10.30
CA LYS A 33 0.25 -0.68 -9.94
C LYS A 33 0.47 -0.30 -8.49
N LEU A 34 1.50 -0.87 -7.87
CA LEU A 34 1.99 -0.53 -6.55
C LEU A 34 2.98 0.62 -6.65
N ASN A 35 2.68 1.76 -6.02
CA ASN A 35 3.69 2.82 -5.83
C ASN A 35 4.58 2.43 -4.65
N CYS A 36 5.82 2.02 -4.94
CA CYS A 36 6.81 1.60 -3.97
C CYS A 36 7.78 2.75 -3.67
N GLY A 37 7.76 3.27 -2.44
CA GLY A 37 8.75 4.24 -1.99
C GLY A 37 10.10 3.57 -1.81
N VAL A 38 11.17 4.15 -2.36
CA VAL A 38 12.55 3.65 -2.29
C VAL A 38 13.50 4.80 -1.99
N SER A 39 14.60 4.55 -1.27
CA SER A 39 15.65 5.55 -1.06
C SER A 39 16.79 5.39 -2.07
N THR A 40 17.22 6.44 -2.76
CA THR A 40 18.38 6.30 -3.64
C THR A 40 19.68 6.17 -2.83
N GLY A 41 20.50 5.16 -3.15
CA GLY A 41 21.90 5.11 -2.71
C GLY A 41 22.24 4.07 -1.66
N VAL A 42 21.43 3.01 -1.51
CA VAL A 42 21.74 1.86 -0.64
C VAL A 42 21.91 0.58 -1.49
N PRO A 43 23.09 0.36 -2.09
CA PRO A 43 23.35 -0.84 -2.89
C PRO A 43 23.06 -2.13 -2.11
N GLY A 44 22.33 -3.04 -2.74
CA GLY A 44 21.86 -4.30 -2.12
C GLY A 44 20.44 -4.23 -1.56
N PHE A 45 19.93 -3.03 -1.25
CA PHE A 45 18.56 -2.81 -0.77
C PHE A 45 17.69 -2.21 -1.86
N GLU A 46 18.10 -1.06 -2.39
CA GLU A 46 17.38 -0.39 -3.47
C GLU A 46 18.32 0.55 -4.25
N ALA A 47 18.64 0.15 -5.48
CA ALA A 47 19.42 0.95 -6.41
C ALA A 47 19.07 0.62 -7.86
N PRO A 48 18.96 1.62 -8.75
CA PRO A 48 18.89 1.37 -10.17
C PRO A 48 20.24 0.84 -10.68
N ASP A 49 20.20 -0.15 -11.58
CA ASP A 49 21.36 -0.59 -12.33
C ASP A 49 21.71 0.38 -13.47
N ALA A 50 22.72 0.03 -14.28
CA ALA A 50 23.18 0.87 -15.39
C ALA A 50 22.12 1.11 -16.48
N ASN A 51 21.06 0.29 -16.54
CA ASN A 51 19.95 0.43 -17.47
C ASN A 51 18.74 1.13 -16.81
N GLY A 52 18.88 1.60 -15.57
CA GLY A 52 17.80 2.20 -14.79
C GLY A 52 16.82 1.19 -14.18
N VAL A 53 17.12 -0.12 -14.22
CA VAL A 53 16.26 -1.13 -13.62
C VAL A 53 16.56 -1.21 -12.13
N TRP A 54 15.55 -0.98 -11.30
CA TRP A 54 15.67 -1.09 -9.85
C TRP A 54 15.99 -2.52 -9.42
N GLN A 55 16.96 -2.66 -8.52
CA GLN A 55 17.39 -3.92 -7.92
C GLN A 55 17.61 -3.79 -6.41
N GLY A 56 17.56 -4.92 -5.70
CA GLY A 56 17.87 -5.04 -4.27
C GLY A 56 16.74 -5.66 -3.46
N PHE A 57 16.96 -5.79 -2.16
CA PHE A 57 16.02 -6.41 -1.22
C PHE A 57 14.66 -5.71 -1.15
N ASP A 58 14.62 -4.38 -0.99
CA ASP A 58 13.38 -3.61 -0.86
C ASP A 58 12.62 -3.59 -2.19
N VAL A 59 13.36 -3.56 -3.31
CA VAL A 59 12.80 -3.75 -4.66
C VAL A 59 12.15 -5.12 -4.81
N ALA A 60 12.80 -6.19 -4.36
CA ALA A 60 12.25 -7.54 -4.40
C ALA A 60 11.00 -7.66 -3.52
N LEU A 61 10.99 -7.02 -2.36
CA LEU A 61 9.82 -6.94 -1.49
C LEU A 61 8.65 -6.26 -2.21
N CYS A 62 8.85 -5.09 -2.82
CA CYS A 62 7.81 -4.41 -3.58
C CYS A 62 7.26 -5.24 -4.75
N ARG A 63 8.14 -5.91 -5.52
CA ARG A 63 7.72 -6.82 -6.60
C ARG A 63 6.92 -8.01 -6.06
N SER A 64 7.28 -8.55 -4.89
CA SER A 64 6.53 -9.65 -4.26
C SER A 64 5.11 -9.23 -3.83
N VAL A 65 4.98 -8.01 -3.28
CA VAL A 65 3.67 -7.45 -2.90
C VAL A 65 2.83 -7.20 -4.14
N ALA A 66 3.41 -6.63 -5.20
CA ALA A 66 2.70 -6.43 -6.47
C ALA A 66 2.24 -7.76 -7.09
N ALA A 67 3.09 -8.79 -7.09
CA ALA A 67 2.70 -10.12 -7.52
C ALA A 67 1.51 -10.68 -6.71
N ALA A 68 1.55 -10.52 -5.38
CA ALA A 68 0.49 -11.02 -4.50
C ALA A 68 -0.84 -10.28 -4.64
N VAL A 69 -0.80 -8.96 -4.89
CA VAL A 69 -2.00 -8.10 -4.92
C VAL A 69 -2.58 -7.93 -6.33
N LEU A 70 -1.71 -7.84 -7.34
CA LEU A 70 -2.04 -7.48 -8.72
C LEU A 70 -1.84 -8.64 -9.72
N GLY A 71 -1.16 -9.72 -9.30
CA GLY A 71 -0.86 -10.86 -10.17
C GLY A 71 0.30 -10.62 -11.15
N ASP A 72 0.97 -9.46 -11.06
CA ASP A 72 2.12 -9.10 -11.88
C ASP A 72 3.21 -8.48 -10.99
N SER A 73 4.39 -9.12 -10.94
CA SER A 73 5.53 -8.64 -10.17
C SER A 73 6.15 -7.36 -10.75
N ASN A 74 5.86 -7.05 -12.02
CA ASN A 74 6.34 -5.84 -12.68
C ASN A 74 5.35 -4.66 -12.56
N ALA A 75 4.18 -4.87 -11.97
CA ALA A 75 3.19 -3.81 -11.72
C ALA A 75 3.60 -2.91 -10.54
N VAL A 76 4.80 -2.33 -10.61
CA VAL A 76 5.41 -1.48 -9.59
C VAL A 76 5.89 -0.17 -10.23
N GLU A 77 5.57 0.94 -9.59
CA GLU A 77 6.16 2.25 -9.83
C GLU A 77 7.12 2.56 -8.66
N PHE A 78 8.41 2.68 -8.92
CA PHE A 78 9.38 3.06 -7.88
C PHE A 78 9.41 4.58 -7.74
N VAL A 79 9.11 5.07 -6.54
CA VAL A 79 9.04 6.50 -6.18
C VAL A 79 10.22 6.83 -5.26
N PRO A 80 11.26 7.53 -5.75
CA PRO A 80 12.40 7.97 -4.95
C PRO A 80 12.07 9.02 -3.88
#